data_AF-A0AAW5WWS2-F1
#
_entry.id   AF-A0AAW5WWS2-F1
#
_cell.length_a   1.000
_cell.length_b   1.000
_cell.length_c   1.000
_cell.angle_alpha   90.00
_cell.angle_beta   90.00
_cell.angle_gamma   90.00
#
_symmetry.space_group_name_H-M   'P 1'
#
loop_
_entity.id
_entity.type
_entity.pdbx_description
1 polymer ?
#
loop_
_entity_poly.entity_id
_entity_poly.type
_entity_poly.pdbx_seq_one_letter_code
_entity_poly.pdbx_strand_id
1 'polypeptide(L)'
;MSRERLKKGYETEIAYQKHMLRNLSYYFELAILVSAIGMVMTYYFWGKNLPVLLLGIFIMIIGLLAMLILATGAIRGRKNLNLVIADYKKKIKTVATKE
;
A
#
# COMPACT_ATOMS: atom_id res chain seq x y z
N MET A 1 8.16 10.60 -30.73
CA MET A 1 7.00 10.16 -29.93
C MET A 1 5.95 11.25 -30.01
N SER A 2 4.69 10.96 -30.34
CA SER A 2 3.65 12.01 -30.37
C SER A 2 3.27 12.46 -28.95
N ARG A 3 2.92 13.74 -28.79
CA ARG A 3 2.50 14.34 -27.51
C ARG A 3 1.36 13.56 -26.84
N GLU A 4 0.40 13.12 -27.66
CA GLU A 4 -0.72 12.26 -27.25
C GLU A 4 -0.27 10.88 -26.72
N ARG A 5 0.70 10.22 -27.37
CA ARG A 5 1.23 8.93 -26.87
C ARG A 5 1.96 9.10 -25.55
N LEU A 6 2.73 10.19 -25.40
CA LEU A 6 3.41 10.51 -24.14
C LEU A 6 2.40 10.75 -23.03
N LYS A 7 1.39 11.61 -23.27
CA LYS A 7 0.32 11.90 -22.31
C LYS A 7 -0.40 10.63 -21.86
N LYS A 8 -0.86 9.81 -22.80
CA LYS A 8 -1.59 8.57 -22.51
C LYS A 8 -0.74 7.59 -21.68
N GLY A 9 0.57 7.51 -21.96
CA GLY A 9 1.49 6.66 -21.21
C GLY A 9 1.58 7.04 -19.74
N TYR A 10 1.78 8.34 -19.44
CA TYR A 10 1.84 8.82 -18.06
C TYR A 10 0.51 8.72 -17.32
N GLU A 11 -0.61 9.02 -17.99
CA GLU A 11 -1.94 8.87 -17.38
C GLU A 11 -2.21 7.42 -16.96
N THR A 12 -1.81 6.46 -17.81
CA THR A 12 -1.92 5.02 -17.52
C THR A 12 -1.07 4.63 -16.31
N GLU A 13 0.20 5.05 -16.27
CA GLU A 13 1.11 4.72 -15.16
C GLU A 13 0.66 5.36 -13.83
N ILE A 14 0.20 6.61 -13.87
CA ILE A 14 -0.35 7.32 -12.71
C ILE A 14 -1.61 6.61 -12.19
N ALA A 15 -2.51 6.20 -13.09
CA ALA A 15 -3.71 5.45 -12.73
C ALA A 15 -3.36 4.11 -12.09
N TYR A 16 -2.40 3.38 -12.67
CA TYR A 16 -1.89 2.12 -12.13
C TYR A 16 -1.33 2.30 -10.71
N GLN A 17 -0.44 3.26 -10.50
CA GLN A 17 0.17 3.48 -9.18
C GLN A 17 -0.85 3.97 -8.13
N LYS A 18 -1.84 4.77 -8.52
CA LYS A 18 -2.96 5.15 -7.63
C LYS A 18 -3.79 3.92 -7.24
N HIS A 19 -4.09 3.04 -8.19
CA HIS A 19 -4.81 1.81 -7.93
C HIS A 19 -4.01 0.87 -7.00
N MET A 20 -2.72 0.68 -7.27
CA MET A 20 -1.81 -0.08 -6.41
C MET A 20 -1.79 0.46 -4.98
N LEU A 21 -1.71 1.78 -4.80
CA LEU A 21 -1.74 2.41 -3.47
C LEU A 21 -3.07 2.18 -2.75
N ARG A 22 -4.20 2.20 -3.46
CA ARG A 22 -5.51 1.87 -2.88
C ARG A 22 -5.56 0.43 -2.39
N ASN A 23 -5.04 -0.51 -3.18
CA ASN A 23 -4.95 -1.91 -2.75
C ASN A 23 -4.08 -2.06 -1.50
N LEU A 24 -2.95 -1.36 -1.44
CA LEU A 24 -2.07 -1.39 -0.27
C LEU A 24 -2.76 -0.88 0.99
N SER A 25 -3.55 0.20 0.89
CA SER A 25 -4.38 0.69 1.99
C SER A 25 -5.43 -0.33 2.41
N TYR A 26 -6.14 -0.96 1.46
CA TYR A 26 -7.12 -2.00 1.76
C TYR A 26 -6.49 -3.20 2.50
N TYR A 27 -5.35 -3.70 2.02
CA TYR A 27 -4.66 -4.80 2.70
C TYR A 27 -4.10 -4.39 4.07
N PHE A 28 -3.77 -3.11 4.27
CA PHE A 28 -3.32 -2.60 5.56
C PHE A 28 -4.47 -2.61 6.58
N GLU A 29 -5.66 -2.17 6.18
CA GLU A 29 -6.88 -2.26 7.00
C GLU A 29 -7.23 -3.72 7.34
N LEU A 30 -7.11 -4.62 6.37
CA LEU A 30 -7.28 -6.05 6.62
C LEU A 30 -6.26 -6.58 7.64
N ALA A 31 -5.00 -6.16 7.55
CA ALA A 31 -3.96 -6.55 8.51
C ALA A 31 -4.25 -6.04 9.93
N ILE A 32 -4.81 -4.83 10.08
CA ILE A 32 -5.30 -4.31 11.37
C ILE A 32 -6.38 -5.25 11.91
N LEU A 33 -7.39 -5.57 11.10
CA LEU A 33 -8.52 -6.41 11.52
C LEU A 33 -8.05 -7.81 11.95
N VAL A 34 -7.14 -8.42 11.18
CA VAL A 34 -6.52 -9.71 11.54
C VAL A 34 -5.77 -9.60 12.86
N SER A 35 -4.97 -8.55 13.04
CA SER A 35 -4.24 -8.33 14.29
C SER A 35 -5.17 -8.14 15.50
N ALA A 36 -6.26 -7.39 15.31
CA ALA A 36 -7.28 -7.16 16.34
C ALA A 36 -8.00 -8.45 16.74
N ILE A 37 -8.33 -9.33 15.79
CA ILE A 37 -8.88 -10.66 16.07
C ILE A 37 -7.90 -11.46 16.93
N GLY A 38 -6.62 -11.50 16.55
CA GLY A 38 -5.58 -12.15 17.33
C GLY A 38 -5.45 -11.59 18.75
N MET A 39 -5.56 -10.27 18.91
CA MET A 39 -5.55 -9.60 20.21
C MET A 39 -6.73 -9.99 21.09
N VAL A 40 -7.96 -9.99 20.56
CA VAL A 40 -9.17 -10.39 21.30
C VAL A 40 -9.09 -11.86 21.73
N MET A 41 -8.65 -12.75 20.83
CA MET A 41 -8.43 -14.16 21.15
C MET A 41 -7.41 -14.32 22.28
N THR A 42 -6.28 -13.61 22.18
CA THR A 42 -5.22 -13.64 23.20
C THR A 42 -5.74 -13.19 24.56
N TYR A 43 -6.50 -12.08 24.60
CA TYR A 43 -7.07 -11.55 25.83
C TYR A 43 -8.09 -12.51 26.46
N TYR A 44 -9.03 -13.03 25.67
CA TYR A 44 -10.13 -13.84 26.19
C TYR A 44 -9.70 -15.21 26.72
N PHE A 45 -8.72 -15.83 26.05
CA PHE A 45 -8.24 -17.19 26.37
C PHE A 45 -7.00 -17.22 27.26
N TRP A 46 -6.54 -16.07 27.75
CA TRP A 46 -5.45 -15.97 28.72
C TRP A 46 -5.73 -16.83 29.95
N GLY A 47 -4.82 -17.77 30.25
CA GLY A 47 -4.93 -18.69 31.39
C GLY A 47 -6.06 -19.73 31.29
N LYS A 48 -6.87 -19.73 30.21
CA LYS A 48 -8.00 -20.66 30.03
C LYS A 48 -7.71 -21.78 29.04
N ASN A 49 -7.11 -21.45 27.90
CA ASN A 49 -6.87 -22.41 26.83
C ASN A 49 -5.56 -22.08 26.11
N LEU A 50 -4.50 -22.82 26.44
CA LEU A 50 -3.15 -22.57 25.94
C LEU A 50 -3.04 -22.69 24.40
N PRO A 51 -3.59 -23.73 23.74
CA PRO A 51 -3.58 -23.80 22.28
C PRO A 51 -4.21 -22.58 21.59
N VAL A 52 -5.38 -22.15 22.05
CA VAL A 52 -6.08 -20.99 21.45
C VAL A 52 -5.34 -19.69 21.73
N LEU A 53 -4.74 -19.55 22.91
CA LEU A 53 -3.89 -18.42 23.27
C LEU A 53 -2.69 -18.30 22.31
N LEU A 54 -1.97 -19.39 22.06
CA LEU A 54 -0.82 -19.40 21.13
C LEU A 54 -1.24 -19.04 19.70
N LEU A 55 -2.40 -19.55 19.25
CA LEU A 55 -2.97 -19.18 17.96
C LEU A 55 -3.31 -17.69 17.87
N GLY A 56 -3.92 -17.12 18.91
CA GLY A 56 -4.22 -15.69 18.99
C GLY A 56 -2.97 -14.82 18.88
N ILE A 57 -1.92 -15.16 19.63
CA ILE A 57 -0.62 -14.47 19.58
C ILE A 57 0.00 -14.56 18.19
N PHE A 58 -0.02 -15.75 17.58
CA PHE A 58 0.52 -15.98 16.24
C PHE A 58 -0.20 -15.12 15.18
N ILE A 59 -1.54 -15.12 15.18
CA ILE A 59 -2.35 -14.30 14.27
C ILE A 59 -2.07 -12.81 14.49
N MET A 60 -1.99 -12.38 15.75
CA MET A 60 -1.69 -10.99 16.10
C MET A 60 -0.35 -10.54 15.51
N ILE A 61 0.70 -11.35 15.69
CA ILE A 61 2.05 -11.08 15.16
C ILE A 61 2.05 -11.03 13.63
N ILE A 62 1.36 -11.94 12.95
CA ILE A 62 1.24 -11.91 11.47
C ILE A 62 0.61 -10.59 11.02
N GLY A 63 -0.48 -10.16 11.65
CA GLY A 63 -1.12 -8.89 11.33
C GLY A 63 -0.19 -7.69 11.53
N LEU A 64 0.56 -7.66 12.64
CA LEU A 64 1.56 -6.62 12.91
C LEU A 64 2.67 -6.58 11.84
N LEU A 65 3.22 -7.75 11.47
CA LEU A 65 4.26 -7.84 10.44
C LEU A 65 3.74 -7.41 9.07
N ALA A 66 2.53 -7.84 8.70
CA ALA A 66 1.88 -7.42 7.46
C ALA A 66 1.70 -5.90 7.40
N MET A 67 1.29 -5.27 8.51
CA MET A 67 1.19 -3.81 8.60
C MET A 67 2.53 -3.11 8.34
N LEU A 68 3.64 -3.59 8.91
CA LEU A 68 4.97 -3.00 8.66
C LEU A 68 5.37 -3.08 7.19
N ILE A 69 5.16 -4.24 6.55
CA ILE A 69 5.48 -4.43 5.13
C ILE A 69 4.59 -3.51 4.26
N LEU A 70 3.29 -3.48 4.52
CA LEU A 70 2.35 -2.67 3.73
C LEU A 70 2.57 -1.16 3.93
N ALA A 71 2.87 -0.72 5.15
CA ALA A 71 3.19 0.69 5.44
C ALA A 71 4.44 1.15 4.69
N THR A 72 5.52 0.34 4.72
CA THR A 72 6.75 0.66 3.99
C THR A 72 6.52 0.68 2.47
N GLY A 73 5.75 -0.28 1.95
CA GLY A 73 5.31 -0.29 0.56
C GLY A 73 4.52 0.96 0.17
N ALA A 74 3.61 1.42 1.05
CA ALA A 74 2.76 2.58 0.77
C ALA A 74 3.57 3.88 0.74
N ILE A 75 4.53 4.02 1.67
CA ILE A 75 5.45 5.17 1.72
C ILE A 75 6.28 5.23 0.43
N ARG A 76 6.89 4.11 0.02
CA ARG A 76 7.69 4.03 -1.21
C ARG A 76 6.84 4.25 -2.45
N GLY A 77 5.65 3.66 -2.51
CA GLY A 77 4.71 3.82 -3.62
C GLY A 77 4.26 5.27 -3.80
N ARG A 78 3.96 5.99 -2.72
CA ARG A 78 3.63 7.43 -2.78
C ARG A 78 4.79 8.26 -3.31
N LYS A 79 6.02 7.95 -2.90
CA LYS A 79 7.22 8.61 -3.43
C LYS A 79 7.38 8.37 -4.93
N ASN A 80 7.20 7.14 -5.39
CA ASN A 80 7.29 6.79 -6.80
C ASN A 80 6.23 7.51 -7.64
N LEU A 81 4.98 7.57 -7.15
CA LEU A 81 3.90 8.28 -7.83
C LEU A 81 4.21 9.76 -8.00
N ASN A 82 4.74 10.40 -6.96
CA ASN A 82 5.13 11.81 -7.01
C ASN A 82 6.26 12.05 -8.02
N LEU A 83 7.23 11.13 -8.12
CA LEU A 83 8.29 11.22 -9.12
C LEU A 83 7.76 11.09 -10.55
N VAL A 84 6.84 10.15 -10.80
CA VAL A 84 6.20 9.99 -12.12
C VAL A 84 5.40 11.24 -12.50
N ILE A 85 4.64 11.81 -11.56
CA ILE A 85 3.89 13.05 -11.78
C ILE A 85 4.83 14.23 -12.04
N ALA A 86 5.94 14.34 -11.31
CA ALA A 86 6.91 15.40 -11.50
C ALA A 86 7.60 15.30 -12.88
N ASP A 87 8.00 14.09 -13.28
CA ASP A 87 8.60 13.83 -14.59
C ASP A 87 7.60 14.11 -15.73
N TYR A 88 6.33 13.73 -15.56
CA TYR A 88 5.26 14.07 -16.49
C TYR A 88 5.13 15.59 -16.72
N LYS A 89 5.04 16.36 -15.63
CA LYS A 89 4.95 17.82 -15.68
C LYS A 89 6.15 18.43 -16.39
N LYS A 90 7.36 17.92 -16.12
CA LYS A 90 8.60 18.36 -16.77
C LYS A 90 8.56 18.11 -18.27
N LYS A 91 8.22 16.89 -18.69
CA LYS A 91 8.21 16.52 -20.12
C LYS A 91 7.14 17.25 -20.92
N ILE A 92 5.94 17.45 -20.38
CA ILE A 92 4.91 18.25 -21.07
C ILE A 92 5.36 19.69 -21.26
N LYS A 93 5.98 20.32 -20.24
CA LYS A 93 6.51 21.67 -20.36
C LYS A 93 7.57 21.75 -21.46
N THR A 94 8.51 20.80 -21.50
CA THR A 94 9.55 20.76 -22.54
C THR A 94 8.99 20.56 -23.95
N VAL A 95 7.96 19.72 -24.13
CA VAL A 95 7.32 19.54 -25.44
C VAL A 95 6.58 20.80 -25.86
N ALA A 96 5.88 21.48 -24.93
CA ALA A 96 5.14 22.72 -25.21
C ALA A 96 6.04 23.93 -25.51
N THR A 97 7.32 23.93 -25.10
CA THR A 97 8.28 25.00 -25.43
C THR A 97 9.00 24.78 -26.77
N LYS A 98 8.83 23.59 -27.37
CA LYS A 98 9.44 23.22 -28.67
C LYS A 98 8.46 23.33 -29.85
N GLU A 99 7.18 23.52 -29.56
CA GLU A 99 6.11 23.86 -30.51
C GLU A 99 5.95 25.38 -30.55
#